data_AF-A0A7S0A6H3-F1
#
_entry.id   AF-A0A7S0A6H3-F1
#
_cell.length_a   1.000
_cell.length_b   1.000
_cell.length_c   1.000
_cell.angle_alpha   90.00
_cell.angle_beta   90.00
_cell.angle_gamma   90.00
#
_symmetry.space_group_name_H-M   'P 1'
#
loop_
_entity.id
_entity.type
_entity.pdbx_description
1 polymer ?
#
loop_
_entity_poly.entity_id
_entity_poly.type
_entity_poly.pdbx_seq_one_letter_code
_entity_poly.pdbx_strand_id
1 'polypeptide(L)'
;AGIAAYTENQAGGALEALAKMSQPMIRVVRDGKEQSIDTTTVVRGDIVLIETGDVVPADIRLVEATDVKVAEMCLTGEPDDVTKTAKVKKHNAGGGDSEKLTPENMCFSSCSCTSGKGRGIV
;
A
#
# COMPACT_ATOMS: atom_id res chain seq x y z
N ALA A 1 -29.91 28.84 -12.97
CA ALA A 1 -28.47 28.60 -12.78
C ALA A 1 -28.06 28.55 -11.29
N GLY A 2 -28.52 29.46 -10.42
CA GLY A 2 -28.05 29.52 -9.02
C GLY A 2 -28.51 28.39 -8.07
N ILE A 3 -29.74 27.88 -8.21
CA ILE A 3 -30.25 26.79 -7.34
C ILE A 3 -29.48 25.49 -7.59
N ALA A 4 -29.20 25.17 -8.87
CA ALA A 4 -28.42 24.00 -9.26
C ALA A 4 -26.99 24.03 -8.69
N ALA A 5 -26.30 25.17 -8.84
CA ALA A 5 -24.95 25.36 -8.28
C ALA A 5 -24.94 25.27 -6.74
N TYR A 6 -25.98 25.76 -6.05
CA TYR A 6 -26.12 25.64 -4.60
C TYR A 6 -26.31 24.19 -4.15
N THR A 7 -27.16 23.43 -4.85
CA THR A 7 -27.39 22.00 -4.55
C THR A 7 -26.16 21.15 -4.87
N GLU A 8 -25.43 21.45 -5.95
CA GLU A 8 -24.16 20.79 -6.28
C GLU A 8 -23.10 21.06 -5.22
N ASN A 9 -22.99 22.30 -4.72
CA ASN A 9 -22.01 22.65 -3.70
C ASN A 9 -22.31 21.99 -2.34
N GLN A 10 -23.60 21.90 -1.96
CA GLN A 10 -24.01 21.15 -0.77
C GLN A 10 -23.76 19.65 -0.89
N ALA A 11 -24.01 19.07 -2.07
CA ALA A 11 -23.71 17.67 -2.34
C ALA A 11 -22.20 17.39 -2.30
N GLY A 12 -21.38 18.28 -2.88
CA GLY A 12 -19.92 18.21 -2.82
C GLY A 12 -19.39 18.26 -1.39
N GLY A 13 -19.92 19.18 -0.56
CA GLY A 13 -19.51 19.31 0.85
C GLY A 13 -19.83 18.08 1.71
N ALA A 14 -20.99 17.43 1.46
CA ALA A 14 -21.35 16.19 2.15
C ALA A 14 -20.43 15.02 1.77
N LEU A 15 -20.05 14.92 0.49
CA LEU A 15 -19.11 13.91 0.00
C LEU A 15 -17.71 14.10 0.61
N GLU A 16 -17.26 15.36 0.69
CA GLU A 16 -15.95 15.70 1.26
C GLU A 16 -15.91 15.43 2.78
N ALA A 17 -17.01 15.67 3.49
CA ALA A 17 -17.14 15.34 4.91
C ALA A 17 -17.12 13.81 5.15
N LEU A 18 -17.82 13.04 4.31
CA LEU A 18 -17.77 11.57 4.35
C LEU A 18 -16.35 11.04 4.08
N ALA A 19 -15.63 11.64 3.13
CA ALA A 19 -14.24 11.28 2.84
C ALA A 19 -13.31 11.57 4.03
N LYS A 20 -13.49 12.69 4.73
CA LYS A 20 -12.71 13.04 5.94
C LYS A 20 -12.99 12.11 7.13
N MET A 21 -14.21 11.56 7.23
CA MET A 21 -14.57 10.63 8.32
C MET A 21 -14.00 9.21 8.14
N SER A 22 -13.55 8.86 6.94
CA SER A 22 -13.04 7.52 6.60
C SER A 22 -11.56 7.55 6.18
N GLN A 23 -10.79 8.52 6.68
CA GLN A 23 -9.37 8.62 6.32
C GLN A 23 -8.62 7.37 6.79
N PRO A 24 -8.04 6.58 5.86
CA PRO A 24 -7.31 5.38 6.22
C PRO A 24 -6.07 5.77 7.03
N MET A 25 -5.89 5.13 8.18
CA MET A 25 -4.72 5.29 9.03
C MET A 25 -3.71 4.20 8.72
N ILE A 26 -2.42 4.52 8.87
CA ILE A 26 -1.31 3.59 8.64
C ILE A 26 -0.29 3.71 9.78
N ARG A 27 0.37 2.60 10.11
CA ARG A 27 1.44 2.56 11.11
C ARG A 27 2.79 2.82 10.46
N VAL A 28 3.53 3.79 10.98
CA VAL A 28 4.90 4.12 10.57
C VAL A 28 5.86 4.15 11.75
N VAL A 29 7.16 4.02 11.49
CA VAL A 29 8.23 4.28 12.46
C VAL A 29 8.88 5.62 12.13
N ARG A 30 8.65 6.63 12.98
CA ARG A 30 9.34 7.93 12.94
C ARG A 30 9.95 8.21 14.31
N ASP A 31 11.13 8.81 14.34
CA ASP A 31 11.89 9.06 15.58
C ASP A 31 12.09 7.80 16.45
N GLY A 32 12.19 6.63 15.80
CA GLY A 32 12.36 5.33 16.46
C GLY A 32 11.12 4.81 17.19
N LYS A 33 9.94 5.43 17.01
CA LYS A 33 8.68 5.03 17.64
C LYS A 33 7.62 4.70 16.59
N GLU A 34 6.79 3.71 16.89
CA GLU A 34 5.60 3.44 16.09
C GLU A 34 4.55 4.54 16.30
N GLN A 35 4.01 5.05 15.20
CA GLN A 35 3.02 6.12 15.16
C GLN A 35 1.94 5.75 14.15
N SER A 36 0.68 6.00 14.51
CA SER A 36 -0.43 5.91 13.56
C SER A 36 -0.64 7.29 12.95
N ILE A 37 -0.49 7.39 11.63
CA ILE A 37 -0.64 8.64 10.87
C ILE A 37 -1.69 8.48 9.77
N ASP A 38 -2.20 9.60 9.28
CA ASP A 38 -3.04 9.62 8.09
C ASP A 38 -2.21 9.14 6.89
N THR A 39 -2.76 8.19 6.12
CA THR A 39 -2.12 7.65 4.91
C THR A 39 -1.68 8.75 3.93
N THR A 40 -2.40 9.85 3.85
CA THR A 40 -2.08 11.00 2.98
C THR A 40 -0.83 11.77 3.41
N THR A 41 -0.36 11.55 4.64
CA THR A 41 0.84 12.21 5.22
C THR A 41 2.10 11.35 5.15
N VAL A 42 2.02 10.19 4.51
CA VAL A 42 3.16 9.31 4.22
C VAL A 42 4.05 9.97 3.17
N VAL A 43 5.36 9.95 3.42
CA VAL A 43 6.37 10.55 2.52
C VAL A 43 7.50 9.55 2.23
N ARG A 44 8.26 9.83 1.17
CA ARG A 44 9.45 9.05 0.83
C ARG A 44 10.42 9.00 2.01
N GLY A 45 10.95 7.81 2.29
CA GLY A 45 11.84 7.55 3.42
C GLY A 45 11.13 7.15 4.72
N ASP A 46 9.80 7.21 4.79
CA ASP A 46 9.07 6.64 5.91
C ASP A 46 9.25 5.12 5.98
N ILE A 47 9.37 4.61 7.20
CA ILE A 47 9.33 3.18 7.46
C ILE A 47 7.88 2.82 7.79
N VAL A 48 7.20 2.16 6.87
CA VAL A 48 5.81 1.71 7.01
C VAL A 48 5.78 0.28 7.55
N LEU A 49 4.85 0.00 8.45
CA LEU A 49 4.50 -1.35 8.87
C LEU A 49 3.23 -1.76 8.14
N ILE A 50 3.23 -2.96 7.56
CA ILE A 50 2.06 -3.56 6.93
C ILE A 50 1.71 -4.89 7.62
N GLU A 51 0.44 -5.15 7.84
CA GLU A 51 -0.08 -6.41 8.36
C GLU A 51 -1.29 -6.89 7.55
N THR A 52 -1.75 -8.12 7.80
CA THR A 52 -2.93 -8.68 7.14
C THR A 52 -4.13 -7.74 7.24
N GLY A 53 -4.73 -7.42 6.10
CA GLY A 53 -5.88 -6.52 5.98
C GLY A 53 -5.51 -5.09 5.60
N ASP A 54 -4.24 -4.70 5.70
CA ASP A 54 -3.79 -3.37 5.33
C ASP A 54 -3.78 -3.18 3.81
N VAL A 55 -4.15 -1.98 3.38
CA VAL A 55 -3.89 -1.50 2.03
C VAL A 55 -2.52 -0.81 2.03
N VAL A 56 -1.69 -1.16 1.08
CA VAL A 56 -0.35 -0.59 0.93
C VAL A 56 -0.49 0.91 0.57
N PRO A 57 0.03 1.84 1.40
CA PRO A 57 -0.26 3.27 1.30
C PRO A 57 0.48 3.97 0.15
N ALA A 58 1.66 3.46 -0.19
CA ALA A 58 2.57 3.95 -1.22
C ALA A 58 3.40 2.75 -1.70
N ASP A 59 4.06 2.87 -2.86
CA ASP A 59 4.99 1.85 -3.28
C ASP A 59 6.13 1.75 -2.24
N ILE A 60 6.33 0.56 -1.67
CA ILE A 60 7.31 0.32 -0.62
C ILE A 60 8.26 -0.80 -1.00
N ARG A 61 9.50 -0.66 -0.55
CA ARG A 61 10.51 -1.72 -0.58
C ARG A 61 10.58 -2.39 0.79
N LEU A 62 10.32 -3.69 0.84
CA LEU A 62 10.40 -4.46 2.08
C LEU A 62 11.85 -4.56 2.59
N VAL A 63 12.02 -4.25 3.87
CA VAL A 63 13.25 -4.47 4.64
C VAL A 63 13.13 -5.67 5.58
N GLU A 64 11.91 -5.99 6.01
CA GLU A 64 11.58 -7.18 6.79
C GLU A 64 10.25 -7.74 6.27
N ALA A 65 10.13 -9.07 6.22
CA ALA A 65 8.91 -9.74 5.76
C ALA A 65 8.78 -11.11 6.45
N THR A 66 7.64 -11.34 7.07
CA THR A 66 7.28 -12.61 7.70
C THR A 66 5.95 -13.08 7.11
N ASP A 67 6.02 -14.08 6.22
CA ASP A 67 4.88 -14.66 5.51
C ASP A 67 3.98 -13.63 4.79
N VAL A 68 4.60 -12.58 4.26
CA VAL A 68 3.88 -11.50 3.56
C VAL A 68 3.33 -12.02 2.25
N LYS A 69 2.01 -11.92 2.08
CA LYS A 69 1.31 -12.12 0.80
C LYS A 69 0.50 -10.89 0.46
N VAL A 70 0.50 -10.53 -0.82
CA VAL A 70 -0.17 -9.33 -1.32
C VAL A 70 -1.05 -9.71 -2.49
N ALA A 71 -2.30 -9.26 -2.47
CA ALA A 71 -3.20 -9.36 -3.61
C ALA A 71 -2.84 -8.25 -4.60
N GLU A 72 -2.30 -8.64 -5.75
CA GLU A 72 -1.84 -7.73 -6.80
C GLU A 72 -2.77 -7.70 -8.01
N MET A 73 -4.04 -8.10 -7.84
CA MET A 73 -5.04 -8.09 -8.91
C MET A 73 -5.19 -6.70 -9.54
N CYS A 74 -5.15 -5.63 -8.73
CA CYS A 74 -5.23 -4.25 -9.21
C CYS A 74 -4.06 -3.85 -10.13
N LEU A 75 -2.91 -4.53 -10.02
CA LEU A 75 -1.69 -4.20 -10.75
C LEU A 75 -1.42 -5.18 -11.91
N THR A 76 -1.65 -6.47 -11.69
CA THR A 76 -1.29 -7.56 -12.61
C THR A 76 -2.50 -8.15 -13.33
N GLY A 77 -3.71 -7.98 -12.79
CA GLY A 77 -4.93 -8.64 -13.26
C GLY A 77 -5.07 -10.10 -12.81
N GLU A 78 -4.07 -10.65 -12.14
CA GLU A 78 -4.09 -12.03 -11.65
C GLU A 78 -4.75 -12.12 -10.27
N PRO A 79 -5.61 -13.13 -10.03
CA PRO A 79 -6.33 -13.27 -8.77
C PRO A 79 -5.50 -13.88 -7.64
N ASP A 80 -4.37 -14.52 -7.96
CA ASP A 80 -3.54 -15.22 -6.99
C ASP A 80 -2.68 -14.25 -6.17
N ASP A 81 -2.57 -14.53 -4.88
CA ASP A 81 -1.73 -13.77 -3.97
C ASP A 81 -0.23 -13.97 -4.26
N VAL A 82 0.52 -12.87 -4.28
CA VAL A 82 1.96 -12.89 -4.54
C VAL A 82 2.72 -12.89 -3.20
N THR A 83 3.53 -13.93 -2.99
CA THR A 83 4.43 -14.00 -1.82
C THR A 83 5.58 -13.00 -1.98
N LYS A 84 5.79 -12.20 -0.92
CA LYS A 84 6.81 -11.15 -0.84
C LYS A 84 7.91 -11.48 0.18
N THR A 85 9.12 -11.00 -0.08
CA THR A 85 10.30 -11.21 0.78
C THR A 85 11.21 -9.98 0.77
N ALA A 86 11.88 -9.67 1.88
CA ALA A 86 12.85 -8.57 1.92
C ALA A 86 14.13 -8.83 1.09
N LYS A 87 14.38 -10.08 0.67
CA LYS A 87 15.59 -10.45 -0.06
C LYS A 87 15.45 -10.15 -1.55
N VAL A 88 16.46 -9.51 -2.11
CA VAL A 88 16.57 -9.34 -3.57
C VAL A 88 17.15 -10.62 -4.16
N LYS A 89 16.42 -11.26 -5.08
CA LYS A 89 16.97 -12.36 -5.88
C LYS A 89 18.01 -11.82 -6.85
N LYS A 90 19.14 -12.51 -6.99
CA LYS A 90 20.12 -12.17 -8.03
C LYS A 90 19.47 -12.41 -9.38
N HIS A 91 19.53 -11.42 -10.27
CA HIS A 91 19.07 -11.59 -11.64
C HIS A 91 19.99 -12.61 -12.32
N ASN A 92 19.46 -13.79 -12.61
CA ASN A 92 20.19 -14.82 -13.35
C ASN A 92 20.11 -14.45 -14.83
N ALA A 93 21.22 -13.98 -15.41
CA ALA A 93 21.30 -13.53 -16.81
C ALA A 93 20.99 -14.64 -17.85
N GLY A 94 20.86 -15.89 -17.43
CA GLY A 94 20.36 -17.00 -18.26
C GLY A 94 18.89 -17.26 -17.95
N GLY A 95 17.99 -16.58 -18.65
CA GLY A 95 16.54 -16.66 -18.46
C GLY A 95 16.04 -18.10 -18.39
N GLY A 96 15.38 -18.45 -17.29
CA GLY A 96 14.93 -19.82 -17.06
C GLY A 96 13.89 -19.97 -15.95
N ASP A 97 13.82 -19.05 -14.99
CA ASP A 97 12.74 -19.04 -14.00
C ASP A 97 11.75 -17.95 -14.36
N SER A 98 10.48 -18.33 -14.47
CA SER A 98 9.34 -17.44 -14.65
C SER A 98 9.44 -16.27 -13.68
N GLU A 99 9.91 -15.13 -14.19
CA GLU A 99 10.05 -13.91 -13.43
C GLU A 99 8.63 -13.51 -13.04
N LYS A 100 8.33 -13.53 -11.73
CA LYS A 100 7.05 -13.01 -11.24
C LYS A 100 6.82 -11.63 -11.86
N LEU A 101 5.57 -11.32 -12.21
CA LEU A 101 5.20 -10.06 -12.85
C LEU A 101 5.67 -8.83 -12.06
N THR A 102 5.88 -8.99 -10.75
CA THR A 102 6.39 -7.96 -9.87
C THR A 102 7.58 -8.44 -9.01
N PRO A 103 8.48 -7.53 -8.61
CA PRO A 103 9.56 -7.86 -7.68
C PRO A 103 9.01 -8.35 -6.32
N GLU A 104 9.63 -9.39 -5.77
CA GLU A 104 9.20 -9.97 -4.50
C GLU A 104 9.50 -9.07 -3.29
N ASN A 105 10.42 -8.13 -3.43
CA ASN A 105 10.81 -7.21 -2.36
C ASN A 105 10.12 -5.86 -2.43
N MET A 106 9.10 -5.72 -3.26
CA MET A 106 8.29 -4.51 -3.42
C MET A 106 6.83 -4.84 -3.16
N CYS A 107 6.13 -3.93 -2.48
CA CYS A 107 4.66 -3.90 -2.42
C CYS A 107 4.19 -2.58 -3.04
N PHE A 108 3.07 -2.60 -3.75
CA PHE A 108 2.61 -1.47 -4.55
C PHE A 108 1.37 -0.83 -3.95
N SER A 109 1.26 0.48 -4.11
CA SER A 109 0.11 1.27 -3.68
C SER A 109 -1.21 0.67 -4.16
N SER A 110 -2.24 0.75 -3.32
CA SER A 110 -3.58 0.18 -3.57
C SER A 110 -3.69 -1.35 -3.60
N CYS A 111 -2.59 -2.09 -3.49
CA CYS A 111 -2.64 -3.54 -3.27
C CYS A 111 -2.88 -3.83 -1.78
N SER A 112 -3.52 -4.95 -1.46
CA SER A 112 -3.82 -5.32 -0.07
C SER A 112 -2.94 -6.48 0.42
N CYS A 113 -2.49 -6.37 1.66
CA CYS A 113 -1.77 -7.45 2.34
C CYS A 113 -2.77 -8.50 2.81
N THR A 114 -2.68 -9.71 2.27
CA THR A 114 -3.62 -10.81 2.57
C THR A 114 -3.13 -11.74 3.67
N SER A 115 -1.82 -11.75 3.95
CA SER A 115 -1.23 -12.53 5.03
C SER A 115 0.08 -11.92 5.51
N GLY A 116 0.42 -12.20 6.77
CA GLY A 116 1.71 -11.92 7.36
C GLY A 116 1.88 -10.49 7.83
N LYS A 117 3.14 -10.13 8.05
CA LYS A 117 3.55 -8.78 8.45
C LYS A 117 4.88 -8.40 7.83
N GLY A 118 5.00 -7.14 7.44
CA GLY A 118 6.17 -6.60 6.78
C GLY A 118 6.54 -5.22 7.32
N ARG A 119 7.80 -4.87 7.16
CA ARG A 119 8.29 -3.51 7.34
C ARG A 119 8.96 -3.09 6.04
N GLY A 120 8.60 -1.92 5.53
CA GLY A 120 9.11 -1.42 4.27
C GLY A 120 9.45 0.07 4.33
N ILE A 121 10.33 0.50 3.44
CA ILE A 121 10.62 1.91 3.20
C ILE A 121 9.86 2.39 1.98
N VAL A 122 9.24 3.56 2.08
CA VAL A 122 8.58 4.27 0.96
C VAL A 122 9.62 4.87 0.02
#